data_AF-A0A7C4HJT7-F1
#
_entry.id   AF-A0A7C4HJT7-F1
#
_cell.length_a   1.000
_cell.length_b   1.000
_cell.length_c   1.000
_cell.angle_alpha   90.00
_cell.angle_beta   90.00
_cell.angle_gamma   90.00
#
_symmetry.space_group_name_H-M   'P 1'
#
loop_
_entity.id
_entity.type
_entity.pdbx_description
1 polymer ?
#
loop_
_entity_poly.entity_id
_entity_poly.type
_entity_poly.pdbx_seq_one_letter_code
_entity_poly.pdbx_strand_id
1 'polypeptide(L)'
;KADVVVTDGFTGNVVLKTLEGLGEAVQNFKHLWRDVSRASQVHGSALFSSVGLDTWARKLDFREYGGAILLGVKGNVIKAHGRSRANAIKNAINLARQSVEGNIFAAIKKEDSK
;
A
#
# COMPACT_ATOMS: atom_id res chain seq x y z
N LYS A 1 12.80 -11.99 9.68
CA LYS A 1 12.03 -10.73 9.50
C LYS A 1 13.05 -9.64 9.23
N ALA A 2 12.76 -8.73 8.30
CA ALA A 2 13.63 -7.59 7.98
C ALA A 2 12.80 -6.32 8.05
N ASP A 3 13.41 -5.23 8.54
CA ASP A 3 12.77 -3.91 8.58
C ASP A 3 12.91 -3.16 7.25
N VAL A 4 13.98 -3.46 6.49
CA VAL A 4 14.25 -2.90 5.16
C VAL A 4 14.63 -4.03 4.20
N VAL A 5 14.02 -4.04 3.02
CA VAL A 5 14.34 -4.96 1.92
C VAL A 5 14.81 -4.12 0.74
N VAL A 6 16.00 -4.44 0.20
CA VAL A 6 16.60 -3.73 -0.94
C VAL A 6 16.58 -4.65 -2.16
N THR A 7 16.23 -4.10 -3.32
CA THR A 7 16.15 -4.80 -4.59
C THR A 7 16.35 -3.82 -5.74
N ASP A 8 16.67 -4.32 -6.92
CA ASP A 8 16.70 -3.51 -8.13
C ASP A 8 15.27 -3.07 -8.53
N GLY A 9 15.18 -2.05 -9.39
CA GLY A 9 13.90 -1.49 -9.79
C GLY A 9 13.01 -2.44 -10.58
N PHE A 10 13.59 -3.41 -11.31
CA PHE A 10 12.82 -4.37 -12.10
C PHE A 10 12.18 -5.43 -11.18
N THR A 11 12.98 -6.10 -10.36
CA THR A 11 12.51 -7.12 -9.42
C THR A 11 11.52 -6.51 -8.41
N GLY A 12 11.85 -5.34 -7.85
CA GLY A 12 10.96 -4.63 -6.94
C GLY A 12 9.62 -4.26 -7.57
N ASN A 13 9.61 -3.80 -8.82
CA ASN A 13 8.38 -3.48 -9.52
C ASN A 13 7.52 -4.73 -9.79
N VAL A 14 8.13 -5.85 -10.19
CA VAL A 14 7.40 -7.12 -10.36
C VAL A 14 6.76 -7.56 -9.05
N VAL A 15 7.49 -7.51 -7.94
CA VAL A 15 6.97 -7.86 -6.62
C VAL A 15 5.82 -6.95 -6.21
N LEU A 16 5.99 -5.63 -6.30
CA LEU A 16 4.94 -4.66 -5.94
C LEU A 16 3.67 -4.86 -6.77
N LYS A 17 3.80 -5.05 -8.08
CA LYS A 17 2.65 -5.27 -8.96
C LYS A 17 1.96 -6.61 -8.72
N THR A 18 2.72 -7.63 -8.36
CA THR A 18 2.16 -8.93 -7.95
C THR A 18 1.32 -8.78 -6.68
N LEU A 19 1.81 -8.04 -5.68
CA LEU A 19 1.08 -7.76 -4.45
C LEU A 19 -0.18 -6.91 -4.68
N GLU A 20 -0.10 -5.89 -5.54
CA GLU A 20 -1.26 -5.10 -5.96
C GLU A 20 -2.34 -5.99 -6.61
N GLY A 21 -1.95 -6.85 -7.55
CA GLY A 21 -2.87 -7.77 -8.23
C GLY A 21 -3.51 -8.80 -7.29
N LEU A 22 -2.75 -9.32 -6.33
CA LEU A 22 -3.27 -10.20 -5.28
C LEU A 22 -4.31 -9.47 -4.41
N GLY A 23 -4.07 -8.20 -4.05
CA GLY A 23 -5.02 -7.38 -3.33
C GLY A 23 -6.35 -7.18 -4.09
N GLU A 24 -6.27 -6.89 -5.39
CA GLU A 24 -7.46 -6.77 -6.25
C GLU A 24 -8.22 -8.11 -6.37
N ALA A 25 -7.51 -9.23 -6.52
CA ALA A 25 -8.12 -10.56 -6.58
C ALA A 25 -8.90 -10.88 -5.30
N VAL A 26 -8.31 -10.65 -4.12
CA VAL A 26 -8.98 -10.87 -2.82
C VAL A 26 -10.24 -10.02 -2.68
N GLN A 27 -10.21 -8.77 -3.15
CA GLN A 27 -11.40 -7.91 -3.14
C GLN A 27 -12.50 -8.42 -4.06
N ASN A 28 -12.14 -8.87 -5.27
CA ASN A 28 -13.09 -9.46 -6.21
C ASN A 28 -13.73 -10.73 -5.62
N PHE A 29 -12.92 -11.60 -4.99
CA PHE A 29 -13.42 -12.77 -4.28
C PHE A 29 -14.40 -12.38 -3.16
N LYS A 30 -14.10 -11.33 -2.38
CA LYS A 30 -15.01 -10.83 -1.34
C LYS A 30 -16.35 -10.36 -1.92
N HIS A 31 -16.33 -9.67 -3.06
CA HIS A 31 -17.55 -9.23 -3.74
C HIS A 31 -18.38 -10.42 -4.22
N LEU A 32 -17.74 -11.37 -4.92
CA LEU A 32 -18.38 -12.58 -5.41
C LEU A 32 -19.01 -13.40 -4.27
N TRP A 33 -18.28 -13.60 -3.18
CA TRP A 33 -18.78 -14.31 -2.00
C TRP A 33 -19.98 -13.61 -1.37
N ARG A 34 -19.97 -12.28 -1.30
CA ARG A 34 -21.09 -11.50 -0.78
C ARG A 34 -22.34 -11.67 -1.65
N ASP A 35 -22.18 -11.71 -2.97
CA ASP A 35 -23.29 -11.87 -3.91
C ASP A 35 -23.88 -13.29 -3.85
N VAL A 36 -23.02 -14.32 -3.77
CA VAL A 36 -23.44 -15.73 -3.56
C VAL A 36 -24.17 -15.89 -2.22
N SER A 37 -23.69 -15.24 -1.15
CA SER A 37 -24.33 -15.28 0.17
C SER A 37 -25.73 -14.66 0.14
N ARG A 38 -25.90 -13.55 -0.60
CA ARG A 38 -27.19 -12.89 -0.78
C ARG A 38 -28.16 -13.73 -1.61
N ALA A 39 -27.66 -14.42 -2.64
CA ALA A 39 -28.48 -15.27 -3.50
C ALA A 39 -28.94 -16.58 -2.82
N SER A 40 -28.15 -17.11 -1.88
CA SER A 40 -28.42 -18.42 -1.25
C SER A 40 -29.10 -18.34 0.13
N GLN A 41 -29.40 -17.14 0.67
CA GLN A 41 -29.84 -16.92 2.06
C GLN A 41 -28.90 -17.52 3.14
N VAL A 42 -27.69 -17.92 2.77
CA VAL A 42 -26.66 -18.37 3.70
C VAL A 42 -25.87 -17.15 4.16
N HIS A 43 -25.58 -17.06 5.47
CA HIS A 43 -24.76 -16.00 6.08
C HIS A 43 -23.27 -16.08 5.65
N GLY A 44 -22.94 -16.23 4.37
CA GLY A 44 -21.55 -16.39 3.91
C GLY A 44 -20.66 -15.16 4.13
N SER A 45 -21.25 -14.00 4.41
CA SER A 45 -20.49 -12.85 4.94
C SER A 45 -19.84 -13.13 6.29
N ALA A 46 -20.50 -13.90 7.17
CA ALA A 46 -19.98 -14.29 8.47
C ALA A 46 -18.81 -15.29 8.34
N LEU A 47 -18.87 -16.19 7.35
CA LEU A 47 -17.78 -17.12 7.03
C LEU A 47 -16.54 -16.40 6.48
N PHE A 48 -16.71 -15.43 5.57
CA PHE A 48 -15.57 -14.69 5.03
C PHE A 48 -14.77 -13.95 6.12
N SER A 49 -15.48 -13.41 7.13
CA SER A 49 -14.86 -12.87 8.35
C SER A 49 -14.31 -13.94 9.28
N SER A 50 -14.93 -15.12 9.39
CA SER A 50 -14.46 -16.19 10.29
C SER A 50 -13.18 -16.89 9.80
N VAL A 51 -12.89 -16.86 8.49
CA VAL A 51 -11.63 -17.37 7.92
C VAL A 51 -10.54 -16.28 7.85
N GLY A 52 -10.80 -15.08 8.38
CA GLY A 52 -9.82 -13.98 8.48
C GLY A 52 -9.46 -13.31 7.14
N LEU A 53 -10.19 -13.60 6.06
CA LEU A 53 -9.96 -13.02 4.73
C LEU A 53 -10.18 -11.50 4.71
N ASP A 54 -10.98 -10.97 5.63
CA ASP A 54 -11.18 -9.53 5.84
C ASP A 54 -9.87 -8.82 6.27
N THR A 55 -9.06 -9.50 7.07
CA THR A 55 -7.83 -9.01 7.65
C THR A 55 -6.72 -9.05 6.61
N TRP A 56 -6.70 -10.11 5.79
CA TRP A 56 -5.86 -10.20 4.60
C TRP A 56 -6.19 -9.10 3.58
N ALA A 57 -7.47 -8.89 3.29
CA ALA A 57 -7.92 -7.83 2.38
C ALA A 57 -7.49 -6.44 2.84
N ARG A 58 -7.56 -6.15 4.16
CA ARG A 58 -7.09 -4.88 4.74
C ARG A 58 -5.57 -4.71 4.65
N LYS A 59 -4.79 -5.76 4.92
CA LYS A 59 -3.32 -5.71 4.84
C LYS A 59 -2.81 -5.53 3.40
N LEU A 60 -3.59 -5.97 2.41
CA LEU A 60 -3.25 -5.85 0.99
C LEU A 60 -3.80 -4.57 0.35
N ASP A 61 -4.61 -3.77 1.05
CA ASP A 61 -5.10 -2.49 0.51
C ASP A 61 -4.06 -1.37 0.71
N PHE A 62 -3.01 -1.41 -0.10
CA PHE A 62 -1.96 -0.38 -0.11
C PHE A 62 -2.45 0.98 -0.63
N ARG A 63 -3.68 1.07 -1.17
CA ARG A 63 -4.20 2.29 -1.81
C ARG A 63 -4.44 3.42 -0.81
N GLU A 64 -4.57 3.10 0.48
CA GLU A 64 -4.74 4.10 1.52
C GLU A 64 -3.42 4.71 2.03
N TYR A 65 -2.25 4.16 1.69
CA TYR A 65 -0.96 4.65 2.25
C TYR A 65 -0.50 6.00 1.69
N GLY A 66 -1.14 6.49 0.62
CA GLY A 66 -1.00 7.86 0.13
C GLY A 66 0.15 8.13 -0.84
N GLY A 67 1.24 7.36 -0.81
CA GLY A 67 2.30 7.45 -1.81
C GLY A 67 3.61 6.83 -1.35
N ALA A 68 4.67 7.04 -2.13
CA ALA A 68 6.03 6.62 -1.81
C ALA A 68 7.00 7.80 -1.87
N ILE A 69 8.01 7.81 -0.99
CA ILE A 69 9.11 8.77 -1.03
C ILE A 69 10.06 8.38 -2.17
N LEU A 70 10.36 9.31 -3.06
CA LEU A 70 11.41 9.16 -4.06
C LEU A 70 12.73 9.60 -3.45
N LEU A 71 13.60 8.64 -3.12
CA LEU A 71 14.93 8.90 -2.58
C LEU A 71 15.95 9.18 -3.70
N GLY A 72 17.08 9.81 -3.36
CA GLY A 72 18.17 10.09 -4.30
C GLY A 72 17.98 11.35 -5.17
N VAL A 73 16.93 12.14 -4.92
CA VAL A 73 16.71 13.44 -5.58
C VAL A 73 17.01 14.61 -4.63
N LYS A 74 17.20 15.81 -5.19
CA LYS A 74 17.49 17.04 -4.42
C LYS A 74 16.23 17.59 -3.74
N GLY A 75 15.77 16.91 -2.68
CA GLY A 75 14.66 17.35 -1.83
C GLY A 75 13.71 16.21 -1.46
N ASN A 76 12.63 16.54 -0.74
CA ASN A 76 11.58 15.59 -0.39
C ASN A 76 10.55 15.51 -1.52
N VAL A 77 10.51 14.40 -2.25
CA VAL A 77 9.55 14.16 -3.34
C VAL A 77 8.66 12.96 -2.98
N ILE A 78 7.35 13.17 -3.00
CA ILE A 78 6.35 12.11 -2.78
C ILE A 78 5.64 11.80 -4.08
N LYS A 79 5.66 10.54 -4.50
CA LYS A 79 4.90 10.04 -5.65
C LYS A 79 3.60 9.40 -5.17
N ALA A 80 2.48 10.08 -5.39
CA ALA A 80 1.15 9.52 -5.20
C ALA A 80 0.77 8.57 -6.36
N HIS A 81 -0.14 7.62 -6.09
CA HIS A 81 -0.66 6.73 -7.12
C HIS A 81 -1.67 7.46 -8.03
N GLY A 82 -1.74 7.11 -9.33
CA GLY A 82 -2.61 7.81 -10.29
C GLY A 82 -4.12 7.65 -10.01
N ARG A 83 -4.51 6.55 -9.38
CA ARG A 83 -5.91 6.28 -8.95
C ARG A 83 -6.21 6.80 -7.54
N SER A 84 -5.33 7.64 -6.97
CA SER A 84 -5.49 8.18 -5.62
C SER A 84 -6.77 9.01 -5.46
N ARG A 85 -7.51 8.76 -4.37
CA ARG A 85 -8.65 9.56 -3.94
C ARG A 85 -8.24 10.52 -2.82
N ALA A 86 -9.17 11.37 -2.36
CA ALA A 86 -8.92 12.39 -1.34
C ALA A 86 -8.16 11.87 -0.10
N ASN A 87 -8.52 10.70 0.44
CA ASN A 87 -7.83 10.10 1.58
C ASN A 87 -6.37 9.75 1.29
N ALA A 88 -6.09 9.19 0.10
CA ALA A 88 -4.73 8.87 -0.31
C ALA A 88 -3.90 10.16 -0.47
N ILE A 89 -4.46 11.22 -1.08
CA ILE A 89 -3.78 12.51 -1.21
C ILE A 89 -3.50 13.13 0.17
N LYS A 90 -4.47 13.12 1.09
CA LYS A 90 -4.27 13.53 2.49
C LYS A 90 -3.10 12.78 3.13
N ASN A 91 -3.03 11.47 2.93
CA ASN A 91 -1.96 10.65 3.49
C ASN A 91 -0.61 10.93 2.81
N ALA A 92 -0.58 11.24 1.51
CA ALA A 92 0.60 11.70 0.80
C ALA A 92 1.17 13.01 1.39
N ILE A 93 0.28 13.96 1.70
CA ILE A 93 0.65 15.24 2.33
C ILE A 93 1.20 15.00 3.75
N ASN A 94 0.55 14.12 4.52
CA ASN A 94 1.05 13.74 5.84
C ASN A 94 2.44 13.07 5.76
N LEU A 95 2.67 12.22 4.76
CA LEU A 95 3.97 11.62 4.52
C LEU A 95 5.01 12.68 4.13
N ALA A 96 4.66 13.65 3.30
CA ALA A 96 5.53 14.78 2.98
C ALA A 96 5.92 15.57 4.23
N ARG A 97 4.95 15.87 5.11
CA ARG A 97 5.20 16.53 6.40
C ARG A 97 6.17 15.72 7.26
N GLN A 98 5.93 14.43 7.43
CA GLN A 98 6.81 13.53 8.20
C GLN A 98 8.22 13.48 7.63
N SER A 99 8.38 13.48 6.29
CA SER A 99 9.69 13.50 5.65
C SER A 99 10.47 14.79 5.92
N VAL A 100 9.77 15.91 6.05
CA VAL A 100 10.37 17.20 6.44
C VAL A 100 10.74 17.19 7.93
N GLU A 101 9.79 16.83 8.81
CA GLU A 101 10.01 16.78 10.26
C GLU A 101 11.13 15.80 10.65
N GLY A 102 11.21 14.67 9.94
CA GLY A 102 12.25 13.65 10.12
C GLY A 102 13.60 13.98 9.45
N ASN A 103 13.71 15.13 8.77
CA ASN A 103 14.94 15.56 8.07
C ASN A 103 15.55 14.50 7.12
N ILE A 104 14.70 13.71 6.44
CA ILE A 104 15.15 12.55 5.64
C ILE A 104 16.16 12.96 4.57
N PHE A 105 15.86 14.02 3.80
CA PHE A 105 16.78 14.51 2.77
C PHE A 105 18.15 14.90 3.33
N ALA A 106 18.18 15.62 4.46
CA ALA A 106 19.42 16.07 5.07
C ALA A 106 20.24 14.89 5.62
N ALA A 107 19.57 13.89 6.21
CA ALA A 107 20.22 12.68 6.71
C ALA A 107 20.88 11.88 5.57
N ILE A 108 20.16 11.67 4.46
CA ILE A 108 20.69 10.96 3.29
C ILE A 108 21.85 11.73 2.66
N LYS A 109 21.71 13.06 2.46
CA LYS A 109 22.77 13.89 1.91
C LYS A 109 24.04 13.84 2.74
N LYS A 110 23.90 13.84 4.07
CA LYS A 110 25.04 13.74 5.00
C LYS A 110 25.76 12.39 4.87
N GLU A 111 25.01 11.30 4.70
CA GLU A 111 25.59 9.97 4.56
C GLU A 111 26.26 9.75 3.19
N ASP A 112 25.66 10.27 2.12
CA ASP A 112 26.19 10.19 0.75
C ASP A 112 27.47 11.04 0.54
N SER A 113 27.70 12.02 1.42
CA SER A 113 28.89 12.89 1.38
C SER A 113 30.08 12.32 2.18
N LYS A 114 29.93 11.17 2.83
CA LYS A 114 31.02 10.45 3.51
C LYS A 114 31.75 9.55 2.54
#